data_AF-A0A7C6Q828-F1
#
_entry.id   AF-A0A7C6Q828-F1
#
_cell.length_a   1.000
_cell.length_b   1.000
_cell.length_c   1.000
_cell.angle_alpha   90.00
_cell.angle_beta   90.00
_cell.angle_gamma   90.00
#
_symmetry.space_group_name_H-M   'P 1'
#
loop_
_entity.id
_entity.type
_entity.pdbx_description
1 polymer ?
#
loop_
_entity_poly.entity_id
_entity_poly.type
_entity_poly.pdbx_seq_one_letter_code
_entity_poly.pdbx_strand_id
1 'polypeptide(L)' 'IRTYKTDQSTYQLSVSDLPQGMYFVRVIKGGKTSTQKLIKK' A
#
# COMPACT_ATOMS: atom_id res chain seq x y z
N ILE A 1 -11.62 3.81 3.04
CA ILE A 1 -10.47 2.89 2.90
C ILE A 1 -10.26 2.66 1.41
N ARG A 2 -9.08 2.99 0.84
CA ARG A 2 -8.77 2.66 -0.56
C ARG A 2 -8.17 1.25 -0.61
N THR A 3 -8.67 0.40 -1.51
CA THR A 3 -8.22 -0.98 -1.66
C THR A 3 -7.90 -1.24 -3.12
N TYR A 4 -6.73 -1.85 -3.36
CA TYR A 4 -6.25 -2.23 -4.68
C TYR A 4 -6.06 -3.75 -4.68
N LYS A 5 -6.53 -4.43 -5.74
CA LYS A 5 -6.35 -5.86 -5.93
C LYS A 5 -5.56 -6.08 -7.22
N THR A 6 -4.61 -7.00 -7.18
CA THR A 6 -3.76 -7.35 -8.31
C THR A 6 -3.27 -8.78 -8.13
N ASP A 7 -3.20 -9.52 -9.23
CA ASP A 7 -2.63 -10.87 -9.28
C ASP A 7 -1.14 -10.84 -9.68
N GLN A 8 -0.58 -9.64 -9.90
CA GLN A 8 0.83 -9.46 -10.24
C GLN A 8 1.73 -9.79 -9.06
N SER A 9 2.87 -10.42 -9.33
CA SER A 9 3.87 -10.78 -8.32
C SER A 9 4.49 -9.54 -7.66
N THR A 10 4.61 -8.45 -8.43
CA THR A 10 5.04 -7.12 -8.03
C THR A 10 3.99 -6.10 -8.41
N TYR A 11 3.71 -5.15 -7.52
CA TYR A 11 2.77 -4.05 -7.76
C TYR A 11 3.32 -2.77 -7.15
N GLN A 12 3.26 -1.69 -7.91
CA GLN A 12 3.64 -0.36 -7.44
C GLN A 12 2.38 0.45 -7.14
N LEU A 13 2.23 0.83 -5.87
CA LEU A 13 1.22 1.78 -5.46
C LEU A 13 1.72 3.19 -5.76
N SER A 14 1.07 3.88 -6.70
CA SER A 14 1.31 5.31 -6.88
C SER A 14 0.87 6.05 -5.61
N VAL A 15 1.81 6.76 -4.99
CA VAL A 15 1.55 7.60 -3.81
C VAL A 15 1.49 9.08 -4.19
N SER A 16 1.60 9.41 -5.48
CA SER A 16 1.68 10.78 -6.00
C SER A 16 0.46 11.63 -5.64
N ASP A 17 -0.72 11.04 -5.64
CA ASP A 17 -2.00 11.71 -5.34
C ASP A 17 -2.35 11.74 -3.86
N LEU A 18 -1.52 11.15 -2.99
CA LEU A 18 -1.73 11.20 -1.55
C LEU A 18 -1.24 12.56 -1.00
N PRO A 19 -2.00 13.23 -0.13
CA PRO A 19 -1.51 14.40 0.60
C PRO A 19 -0.25 14.08 1.42
N GLN A 20 0.49 15.11 1.85
CA GLN A 20 1.56 14.92 2.83
C GLN A 20 1.02 14.31 4.11
N GLY A 21 1.75 13.38 4.71
CA GLY A 21 1.31 12.71 5.92
C GLY A 21 1.86 11.30 6.12
N MET A 22 1.39 10.65 7.18
CA MET A 22 1.73 9.27 7.51
C MET A 22 0.67 8.31 6.98
N TYR A 23 1.13 7.21 6.38
CA TYR A 23 0.28 6.17 5.81
C TYR A 23 0.71 4.79 6.28
N PHE A 24 -0.27 3.91 6.47
CA PHE A 24 -0.05 2.49 6.71
C PHE A 24 -0.55 1.70 5.51
N VAL A 25 0.36 1.00 4.84
CA VAL A 25 0.03 0.13 3.71
C VAL A 25 -0.09 -1.30 4.24
N ARG A 26 -1.28 -1.90 4.07
CA ARG A 26 -1.53 -3.30 4.38
C ARG A 26 -1.48 -4.11 3.09
N VAL A 27 -0.55 -5.06 3.02
CA VAL A 27 -0.41 -6.01 1.92
C VAL A 27 -0.91 -7.37 2.37
N ILE A 28 -1.88 -7.94 1.63
CA ILE A 28 -2.43 -9.27 1.91
C ILE A 28 -2.08 -10.17 0.71
N LYS A 29 -1.33 -11.25 0.94
CA LYS A 29 -0.93 -12.20 -0.10
C LYS A 29 -0.94 -13.63 0.45
N GLY A 30 -1.70 -14.52 -0.19
CA GLY A 30 -1.78 -15.93 0.21
C GLY A 30 -2.16 -16.13 1.69
N GLY A 31 -3.11 -15.33 2.20
CA GLY A 31 -3.56 -15.37 3.60
C GLY A 31 -2.61 -14.68 4.60
N LYS A 32 -1.38 -14.31 4.20
CA LYS A 32 -0.45 -13.57 5.04
C LYS A 32 -0.66 -12.07 4.90
N THR A 33 -0.60 -11.35 6.03
CA THR A 33 -0.67 -9.88 6.07
C THR A 33 0.69 -9.31 6.45
N SER A 34 1.15 -8.30 5.71
CA SER A 34 2.28 -7.45 6.08
C SER A 34 1.84 -5.99 6.13
N THR A 35 2.43 -5.22 7.05
CA THR A 35 2.13 -3.79 7.22
C THR A 35 3.41 -2.99 7.05
N GLN A 36 3.35 -1.94 6.25
CA GLN A 36 4.45 -1.01 6.04
C GLN A 36 4.01 0.41 6.38
N LYS A 37 4.88 1.15 7.08
CA LYS A 37 4.67 2.57 7.39
C LYS A 37 5.38 3.41 6.32
N LEU A 38 4.66 4.35 5.75
CA LEU A 38 5.16 5.32 4.79
C LEU A 38 4.97 6.74 5.35
N ILE A 39 5.98 7.59 5.19
CA ILE A 39 5.87 9.03 5.47
C ILE A 39 6.06 9.75 4.15
N LYS A 40 5.02 10.43 3.68
CA LYS A 40 5.09 11.30 2.52
C LYS A 40 5.41 12.72 2.99
N LYS A 41 6.59 13.19 2.62
CA LYS A 41 6.99 14.59 2.75
C LYS A 41 6.43 15.42 1.60
#